data_AF-A0A382K714-F1
#
_entry.id   AF-A0A382K714-F1
#
_cell.length_a   1.000
_cell.length_b   1.000
_cell.length_c   1.000
_cell.angle_alpha   90.00
_cell.angle_beta   90.00
_cell.angle_gamma   90.00
#
_symmetry.space_group_name_H-M   'P 1'
#
loop_
_entity.id
_entity.type
_entity.pdbx_description
1 polymer ?
#
loop_
_entity_poly.entity_id
_entity_poly.type
_entity_poly.pdbx_seq_one_letter_code
_entity_poly.pdbx_strand_id
1 'polypeptide(L)'
;MNYFQHVAEQWNLHGGEPVNDAESMVIRALVDGLPDDHTVIPSISIPHRRRRDEIDAIVVTPHVLVLVETKGIYKPVRVTEQLYEVGGERRDHPVNITELKAKRLKGKVVKALPDLKRKLWVHHQVVFAWQPPIYDVEESMKRWVCLLPQAVGRIADPELFTSPGNVPVDLPVDKVLQALGVGAEARRRQETFKQYRTNVLLE
;
A
#
# COMPACT_ATOMS: atom_id res chain seq x y z
N MET A 1 -12.04 -6.44 32.26
CA MET A 1 -12.17 -7.16 30.97
C MET A 1 -11.39 -6.34 29.96
N ASN A 2 -10.14 -6.74 29.68
CA ASN A 2 -9.21 -5.97 28.85
C ASN A 2 -9.50 -6.23 27.37
N TYR A 3 -9.99 -5.23 26.65
CA TYR A 3 -10.00 -5.20 25.19
C TYR A 3 -8.77 -4.43 24.72
N PHE A 4 -7.64 -5.11 24.54
CA PHE A 4 -6.58 -4.60 23.68
C PHE A 4 -6.97 -4.96 22.25
N GLN A 5 -7.48 -4.00 21.47
CA GLN A 5 -7.80 -4.19 20.06
C GLN A 5 -6.56 -3.93 19.21
N HIS A 6 -6.26 -4.88 18.34
CA HIS A 6 -5.14 -4.93 17.40
C HIS A 6 -5.07 -3.66 16.53
N VAL A 7 -3.88 -3.06 16.40
CA VAL A 7 -3.63 -1.89 15.54
C VAL A 7 -2.32 -2.14 14.78
N ALA A 8 -2.36 -2.07 13.44
CA ALA A 8 -1.17 -2.16 12.60
C ALA A 8 -0.21 -0.98 12.87
N GLU A 9 1.10 -1.21 12.81
CA GLU A 9 2.06 -0.12 12.98
C GLU A 9 2.02 0.80 11.74
N GLN A 10 1.72 2.09 11.97
CA GLN A 10 1.80 3.13 10.94
C GLN A 10 3.18 3.79 10.98
N TRP A 11 3.94 3.65 9.91
CA TRP A 11 5.21 4.35 9.75
C TRP A 11 5.01 5.62 8.92
N ASN A 12 5.67 6.74 9.27
CA ASN A 12 5.62 8.03 8.54
C ASN A 12 4.37 8.90 8.80
N LEU A 13 4.22 9.41 10.04
CA LEU A 13 3.02 10.16 10.45
C LEU A 13 2.80 11.47 9.66
N HIS A 14 3.83 12.16 9.15
CA HIS A 14 3.73 13.20 8.11
C HIS A 14 5.11 13.50 7.48
N GLY A 15 5.34 13.05 6.24
CA GLY A 15 6.61 13.20 5.52
C GLY A 15 6.57 13.90 4.15
N GLY A 16 5.40 14.28 3.63
CA GLY A 16 5.29 15.08 2.39
C GLY A 16 3.94 14.95 1.68
N GLU A 17 3.36 16.11 1.33
CA GLU A 17 2.08 16.37 0.63
C GLU A 17 0.79 16.10 1.45
N PRO A 18 -0.29 16.90 1.25
CA PRO A 18 -1.59 16.64 1.86
C PRO A 18 -2.14 15.30 1.36
N VAL A 19 -2.33 14.35 2.27
CA VAL A 19 -3.06 13.11 2.00
C VAL A 19 -4.49 13.52 1.64
N ASN A 20 -4.95 13.23 0.42
CA ASN A 20 -6.32 13.56 0.04
C ASN A 20 -7.33 12.76 0.89
N ASP A 21 -8.59 13.18 0.92
CA ASP A 21 -9.62 12.54 1.75
C ASP A 21 -9.77 11.03 1.46
N ALA A 22 -9.62 10.63 0.20
CA ALA A 22 -9.71 9.24 -0.22
C ALA A 22 -8.57 8.39 0.34
N GLU A 23 -7.32 8.85 0.17
CA GLU A 23 -6.12 8.20 0.70
C GLU A 23 -6.18 8.13 2.23
N SER A 24 -6.58 9.23 2.89
CA SER A 24 -6.71 9.28 4.34
C SER A 24 -7.69 8.23 4.85
N MET A 25 -8.83 8.07 4.17
CA MET A 25 -9.83 7.09 4.54
C MET A 25 -9.35 5.65 4.31
N VAL A 26 -8.64 5.39 3.20
CA VAL A 26 -8.06 4.07 2.94
C VAL A 26 -6.99 3.72 3.96
N ILE A 27 -6.03 4.62 4.22
CA ILE A 27 -4.95 4.43 5.19
C ILE A 27 -5.54 4.14 6.57
N ARG A 28 -6.51 4.96 7.02
CA ARG A 28 -7.15 4.76 8.31
C ARG A 28 -7.84 3.41 8.42
N ALA A 29 -8.62 3.00 7.42
CA ALA A 29 -9.29 1.71 7.44
C ALA A 29 -8.30 0.52 7.42
N LEU A 30 -7.15 0.66 6.75
CA LEU A 30 -6.09 -0.35 6.78
C LEU A 30 -5.44 -0.42 8.17
N VAL A 31 -5.08 0.71 8.77
CA VAL A 31 -4.47 0.76 10.10
C VAL A 31 -5.40 0.24 11.19
N ASP A 32 -6.67 0.64 11.15
CA ASP A 32 -7.70 0.28 12.14
C ASP A 32 -8.20 -1.18 11.97
N GLY A 33 -8.03 -1.76 10.77
CA GLY A 33 -8.67 -3.02 10.39
C GLY A 33 -7.72 -4.20 10.14
N LEU A 34 -6.44 -3.96 9.89
CA LEU A 34 -5.47 -5.03 9.66
C LEU A 34 -4.93 -5.62 10.98
N PRO A 35 -4.47 -6.88 10.96
CA PRO A 35 -3.80 -7.48 12.11
C PRO A 35 -2.52 -6.71 12.53
N ASP A 36 -2.09 -6.89 13.78
CA ASP A 36 -0.95 -6.19 14.38
C ASP A 36 0.42 -6.61 13.84
N ASP A 37 0.49 -7.74 13.13
CA ASP A 37 1.66 -8.19 12.38
C ASP A 37 1.75 -7.59 10.95
N HIS A 38 0.85 -6.67 10.61
CA HIS A 38 0.90 -5.88 9.38
C HIS A 38 1.47 -4.48 9.66
N THR A 39 2.22 -3.95 8.70
CA THR A 39 2.71 -2.57 8.73
C THR A 39 2.17 -1.80 7.54
N VAL A 40 1.55 -0.64 7.79
CA VAL A 40 1.05 0.25 6.73
C VAL A 40 2.02 1.42 6.56
N ILE A 41 2.50 1.60 5.32
CA ILE A 41 3.45 2.65 4.94
C ILE A 41 2.76 3.58 3.94
N PRO A 42 2.15 4.69 4.38
CA PRO A 42 1.54 5.67 3.50
C PRO A 42 2.56 6.54 2.75
N SER A 43 2.11 7.10 1.63
CA SER A 43 2.72 8.21 0.89
C SER A 43 4.21 8.03 0.64
N ILE A 44 4.55 6.94 -0.05
CA ILE A 44 5.93 6.61 -0.37
C ILE A 44 6.26 6.94 -1.83
N SER A 45 7.30 7.75 -2.02
CA SER A 45 7.87 8.01 -3.33
C SER A 45 9.08 7.08 -3.55
N ILE A 46 9.04 6.27 -4.61
CA ILE A 46 10.14 5.40 -5.00
C ILE A 46 10.91 6.03 -6.18
N PRO A 47 12.21 6.37 -6.02
CA PRO A 47 13.03 6.80 -7.15
C PRO A 47 13.14 5.70 -8.20
N HIS A 48 12.80 6.04 -9.44
CA HIS A 48 12.96 5.18 -10.62
C HIS A 48 13.57 5.96 -11.79
N ARG A 49 14.86 5.71 -12.05
CA ARG A 49 15.67 6.45 -13.04
C ARG A 49 15.61 7.96 -12.80
N ARG A 50 14.97 8.73 -13.69
CA ARG A 50 14.80 10.19 -13.61
C ARG A 50 13.41 10.61 -13.10
N ARG A 51 12.57 9.67 -12.67
CA ARG A 51 11.21 9.93 -12.17
C ARG A 51 11.05 9.34 -10.76
N ARG A 52 10.01 9.75 -10.06
CA ARG A 52 9.56 9.10 -8.81
C ARG A 52 8.21 8.45 -9.08
N ASP A 53 8.07 7.20 -8.67
CA ASP A 53 6.76 6.55 -8.62
C ASP A 53 6.16 6.88 -7.26
N GLU A 54 5.03 7.59 -7.27
CA GLU A 54 4.23 7.82 -6.07
C GLU A 54 3.35 6.61 -5.80
N ILE A 55 3.34 6.16 -4.56
CA ILE A 55 2.56 5.03 -4.08
C ILE A 55 1.82 5.49 -2.84
N ASP A 56 0.50 5.38 -2.89
CA ASP A 56 -0.40 5.88 -1.86
C ASP A 56 -0.22 5.12 -0.55
N ALA A 57 -0.10 3.78 -0.62
CA ALA A 57 0.37 2.98 0.51
C ALA A 57 1.05 1.67 0.08
N ILE A 58 1.94 1.19 0.94
CA ILE A 58 2.44 -0.20 0.92
C ILE A 58 2.03 -0.85 2.23
N VAL A 59 1.40 -2.01 2.14
CA VAL A 59 1.18 -2.88 3.30
C VAL A 59 2.25 -3.97 3.28
N VAL A 60 3.04 -4.02 4.33
CA VAL A 60 3.94 -5.14 4.61
C VAL A 60 3.15 -6.13 5.46
N THR A 61 2.75 -7.25 4.85
CA THR A 61 2.22 -8.38 5.61
C THR A 61 3.37 -9.32 5.97
N PRO A 62 3.17 -10.31 6.84
CA PRO A 62 4.21 -11.29 7.11
C PRO A 62 4.59 -12.16 5.88
N HIS A 63 3.93 -12.03 4.73
CA HIS A 63 4.12 -12.93 3.58
C HIS A 63 4.23 -12.21 2.22
N VAL A 64 3.61 -11.05 2.08
CA VAL A 64 3.45 -10.35 0.81
C VAL A 64 3.60 -8.85 1.03
N LEU A 65 4.25 -8.16 0.08
CA LEU A 65 4.12 -6.71 -0.03
C LEU A 65 2.91 -6.39 -0.90
N VAL A 66 1.92 -5.70 -0.35
CA VAL A 66 0.75 -5.25 -1.11
C VAL A 66 0.87 -3.76 -1.38
N LEU A 67 1.00 -3.41 -2.65
CA LEU A 67 0.92 -2.01 -3.09
C LEU A 67 -0.54 -1.61 -3.21
N VAL A 68 -0.94 -0.56 -2.51
CA VAL A 68 -2.31 -0.03 -2.54
C VAL A 68 -2.32 1.28 -3.33
N GLU A 69 -3.14 1.32 -4.37
CA GLU A 69 -3.46 2.52 -5.14
C GLU A 69 -4.91 2.92 -4.84
N THR A 70 -5.11 4.16 -4.43
CA THR A 70 -6.39 4.70 -4.00
C THR A 70 -7.10 5.42 -5.14
N LYS A 71 -8.43 5.27 -5.19
CA LYS A 71 -9.32 6.02 -6.08
C LYS A 71 -10.46 6.65 -5.30
N GLY A 72 -10.47 7.98 -5.25
CA GLY A 72 -11.61 8.78 -4.80
C GLY A 72 -12.41 9.30 -5.99
N ILE A 73 -13.35 8.51 -6.53
CA ILE A 73 -14.08 8.84 -7.75
C ILE A 73 -15.58 8.97 -7.46
N TYR A 74 -16.15 10.14 -7.77
CA TYR A 74 -17.58 10.42 -7.61
C TYR A 74 -18.38 10.27 -8.92
N LYS A 75 -17.75 9.84 -10.01
CA LYS A 75 -18.39 9.60 -11.32
C LYS A 75 -18.64 8.10 -11.53
N PRO A 76 -19.57 7.70 -12.42
CA PRO A 76 -19.70 6.31 -12.89
C PRO A 76 -18.36 5.68 -13.28
N VAL A 77 -18.15 4.40 -12.97
CA VAL A 77 -16.93 3.66 -13.27
C VAL A 77 -17.25 2.36 -13.95
N ARG A 78 -16.50 2.06 -15.02
CA ARG A 78 -16.49 0.77 -15.68
C ARG A 78 -15.06 0.24 -15.80
N VAL A 79 -14.84 -1.00 -15.41
CA VAL A 79 -13.54 -1.67 -15.44
C VAL A 79 -13.67 -3.05 -16.07
N THR A 80 -13.02 -3.25 -17.21
CA THR A 80 -12.80 -4.53 -17.87
C THR A 80 -11.30 -4.74 -18.06
N GLU A 81 -10.86 -5.90 -18.55
CA GLU A 81 -9.44 -6.13 -18.84
C GLU A 81 -8.84 -5.11 -19.83
N GLN A 82 -9.67 -4.56 -20.72
CA GLN A 82 -9.23 -3.69 -21.83
C GLN A 82 -9.60 -2.21 -21.64
N LEU A 83 -10.52 -1.92 -20.72
CA LEU A 83 -11.13 -0.60 -20.55
C LEU A 83 -11.15 -0.20 -19.07
N TYR A 84 -10.63 0.98 -18.81
CA TYR A 84 -10.94 1.74 -17.62
C TYR A 84 -11.61 3.04 -18.03
N GLU A 85 -12.85 3.22 -17.60
CA GLU A 85 -13.68 4.38 -17.94
C GLU A 85 -14.20 5.05 -16.67
N VAL A 86 -14.18 6.39 -16.65
CA VAL A 86 -14.68 7.21 -15.55
C VAL A 86 -15.57 8.31 -16.12
N GLY A 87 -16.87 8.23 -15.85
CA GLY A 87 -17.86 9.20 -16.33
C GLY A 87 -17.96 9.28 -17.86
N GLY A 88 -17.80 8.16 -18.56
CA GLY A 88 -17.82 8.09 -20.02
C GLY A 88 -16.46 8.36 -20.70
N GLU A 89 -15.43 8.73 -19.93
CA GLU A 89 -14.10 9.00 -20.49
C GLU A 89 -13.14 7.83 -20.24
N ARG A 90 -12.54 7.32 -21.32
CA ARG A 90 -11.46 6.33 -21.23
C ARG A 90 -10.22 6.94 -20.58
N ARG A 91 -9.63 6.21 -19.65
CA ARG A 91 -8.39 6.59 -18.94
C ARG A 91 -7.37 5.46 -18.99
N ASP A 92 -6.15 5.77 -18.57
CA ASP A 92 -5.12 4.74 -18.41
C ASP A 92 -5.55 3.73 -17.34
N HIS A 93 -5.32 2.46 -17.64
CA HIS A 93 -5.82 1.38 -16.79
C HIS A 93 -5.05 1.33 -15.46
N PRO A 94 -5.73 1.50 -14.30
CA PRO A 94 -5.05 1.66 -13.02
C PRO A 94 -4.29 0.38 -12.64
N VAL A 95 -4.90 -0.80 -12.84
CA VAL A 95 -4.23 -2.10 -12.57
C VAL A 95 -2.89 -2.21 -13.31
N ASN A 96 -2.83 -1.84 -14.60
CA ASN A 96 -1.59 -1.93 -15.38
C ASN A 96 -0.52 -0.96 -14.88
N ILE A 97 -0.91 0.28 -14.56
CA ILE A 97 0.00 1.28 -13.99
C ILE A 97 0.54 0.78 -12.64
N THR A 98 -0.36 0.31 -11.77
CA THR A 98 -0.04 -0.18 -10.43
C THR A 98 0.82 -1.45 -10.48
N GLU A 99 0.59 -2.35 -11.44
CA GLU A 99 1.42 -3.53 -11.66
C GLU A 99 2.87 -3.15 -12.03
N LEU A 100 3.06 -2.14 -12.89
CA LEU A 100 4.39 -1.64 -13.22
C LEU A 100 5.11 -1.07 -11.99
N LYS A 101 4.39 -0.32 -11.12
CA LYS A 101 4.92 0.15 -9.84
C LYS A 101 5.31 -1.03 -8.94
N ALA A 102 4.47 -2.06 -8.84
CA ALA A 102 4.73 -3.26 -8.03
C ALA A 102 5.97 -4.04 -8.52
N LYS A 103 6.15 -4.19 -9.84
CA LYS A 103 7.34 -4.82 -10.44
C LYS A 103 8.63 -4.05 -10.09
N ARG A 104 8.58 -2.71 -10.13
CA ARG A 104 9.72 -1.85 -9.76
C ARG A 104 10.02 -1.89 -8.27
N LEU A 105 8.98 -1.86 -7.43
CA LEU A 105 9.06 -2.07 -5.99
C LEU A 105 9.77 -3.39 -5.67
N LYS A 106 9.31 -4.50 -6.27
CA LYS A 106 9.96 -5.82 -6.12
C LYS A 106 11.44 -5.76 -6.50
N GLY A 107 11.76 -5.17 -7.66
CA GLY A 107 13.14 -5.03 -8.12
C GLY A 107 14.02 -4.24 -7.15
N LYS A 108 13.50 -3.15 -6.58
CA LYS A 108 14.21 -2.32 -5.59
C LYS A 108 14.49 -3.08 -4.29
N VAL A 109 13.48 -3.75 -3.74
CA VAL A 109 13.63 -4.54 -2.50
C VAL A 109 14.61 -5.69 -2.74
N VAL A 110 14.49 -6.44 -3.84
CA VAL A 110 15.40 -7.55 -4.16
C VAL A 110 16.83 -7.09 -4.41
N LYS A 111 17.04 -5.89 -4.97
CA LYS A 111 18.39 -5.34 -5.14
C LYS A 111 19.07 -5.06 -3.80
N ALA A 112 18.32 -4.58 -2.82
CA ALA A 112 18.82 -4.30 -1.47
C ALA A 112 18.90 -5.55 -0.60
N LEU A 113 17.99 -6.51 -0.81
CA LEU A 113 17.85 -7.76 -0.06
C LEU A 113 17.81 -8.97 -1.02
N PRO A 114 18.96 -9.36 -1.60
CA PRO A 114 19.01 -10.42 -2.62
C PRO A 114 18.46 -11.77 -2.16
N ASP A 115 18.60 -12.08 -0.86
CA ASP A 115 18.12 -13.33 -0.25
C ASP A 115 16.59 -13.49 -0.31
N LEU A 116 15.87 -12.36 -0.44
CA LEU A 116 14.42 -12.37 -0.59
C LEU A 116 13.96 -12.64 -2.02
N LYS A 117 14.84 -12.72 -3.03
CA LYS A 117 14.47 -12.80 -4.46
C LYS A 117 13.43 -13.87 -4.79
N ARG A 118 13.58 -15.08 -4.23
CA ARG A 118 12.67 -16.22 -4.48
C ARG A 118 11.45 -16.25 -3.55
N LYS A 119 11.55 -15.50 -2.45
CA LYS A 119 10.63 -15.51 -1.32
C LYS A 119 9.65 -14.33 -1.34
N LEU A 120 10.05 -13.23 -1.97
CA LEU A 120 9.30 -11.98 -1.99
C LEU A 120 8.16 -12.04 -3.00
N TRP A 121 6.95 -12.10 -2.47
CA TRP A 121 5.72 -11.86 -3.19
C TRP A 121 5.39 -10.37 -3.13
N VAL A 122 5.03 -9.80 -4.27
CA VAL A 122 4.54 -8.42 -4.35
C VAL A 122 3.22 -8.46 -5.12
N HIS A 123 2.16 -8.05 -4.45
CA HIS A 123 0.84 -7.88 -5.02
C HIS A 123 0.50 -6.40 -5.17
N HIS A 124 -0.60 -6.12 -5.87
CA HIS A 124 -1.15 -4.77 -5.92
C HIS A 124 -2.67 -4.79 -5.91
N GLN A 125 -3.26 -3.78 -5.28
CA GLN A 125 -4.70 -3.61 -5.14
C GLN A 125 -5.05 -2.15 -5.45
N VAL A 126 -5.96 -1.96 -6.40
CA VAL A 126 -6.64 -0.69 -6.65
C VAL A 126 -7.88 -0.66 -5.76
N VAL A 127 -7.92 0.30 -4.85
CA VAL A 127 -8.96 0.44 -3.82
C VAL A 127 -9.74 1.72 -4.09
N PHE A 128 -11.05 1.57 -4.31
CA PHE A 128 -11.97 2.69 -4.31
C PHE A 128 -12.35 3.03 -2.88
N ALA A 129 -12.00 4.25 -2.46
CA ALA A 129 -12.22 4.70 -1.09
C ALA A 129 -13.73 4.66 -0.73
N TRP A 130 -14.58 5.05 -1.67
CA TRP A 130 -16.03 4.95 -1.59
C TRP A 130 -16.61 4.33 -2.87
N GLN A 131 -17.85 3.86 -2.80
CA GLN A 131 -18.55 3.32 -3.96
C GLN A 131 -18.95 4.44 -4.93
N PRO A 132 -18.52 4.39 -6.20
CA PRO A 132 -19.02 5.31 -7.22
C PRO A 132 -20.50 5.06 -7.57
N PRO A 133 -21.23 6.02 -8.16
CA PRO A 133 -22.66 5.89 -8.48
C PRO A 133 -23.00 4.67 -9.35
N ILE A 134 -22.11 4.33 -10.27
CA ILE A 134 -22.09 3.06 -11.00
C ILE A 134 -20.72 2.45 -10.77
N TYR A 135 -20.69 1.18 -10.35
CA TYR A 135 -19.47 0.42 -10.12
C TYR A 135 -19.57 -0.90 -10.89
N ASP A 136 -19.25 -0.84 -12.18
CA ASP A 136 -19.26 -2.01 -13.08
C ASP A 136 -17.84 -2.54 -13.22
N VAL A 137 -17.49 -3.57 -12.45
CA VAL A 137 -16.18 -4.23 -12.48
C VAL A 137 -16.36 -5.67 -12.93
N GLU A 138 -15.76 -6.00 -14.06
CA GLU A 138 -15.74 -7.36 -14.61
C GLU A 138 -15.13 -8.35 -13.60
N GLU A 139 -15.66 -9.57 -13.55
CA GLU A 139 -15.25 -10.60 -12.58
C GLU A 139 -13.74 -10.85 -12.60
N SER A 140 -13.15 -10.93 -13.80
CA SER A 140 -11.70 -11.08 -14.03
C SER A 140 -10.87 -9.99 -13.34
N MET A 141 -11.42 -8.78 -13.20
CA MET A 141 -10.74 -7.61 -12.64
C MET A 141 -10.87 -7.51 -11.12
N LYS A 142 -11.83 -8.22 -10.52
CA LYS A 142 -12.12 -8.12 -9.08
C LYS A 142 -10.96 -8.56 -8.21
N ARG A 143 -10.02 -9.37 -8.68
CA ARG A 143 -8.81 -9.74 -7.91
C ARG A 143 -7.87 -8.54 -7.67
N TRP A 144 -7.89 -7.51 -8.51
CA TRP A 144 -7.04 -6.31 -8.38
C TRP A 144 -7.81 -5.05 -8.05
N VAL A 145 -9.13 -5.05 -8.23
CA VAL A 145 -9.97 -3.87 -8.01
C VAL A 145 -11.05 -4.17 -6.99
N CYS A 146 -11.17 -3.34 -5.95
CA CYS A 146 -12.19 -3.48 -4.92
C CYS A 146 -12.63 -2.17 -4.31
N LEU A 147 -13.72 -2.25 -3.54
CA LEU A 147 -14.15 -1.20 -2.63
C LEU A 147 -13.40 -1.33 -1.29
N LEU A 148 -13.23 -0.23 -0.57
CA LEU A 148 -12.54 -0.18 0.72
C LEU A 148 -12.98 -1.25 1.74
N PRO A 149 -14.28 -1.52 1.97
CA PRO A 149 -14.70 -2.57 2.91
C PRO A 149 -14.15 -3.97 2.59
N GLN A 150 -13.86 -4.25 1.31
CA GLN A 150 -13.29 -5.52 0.87
C GLN A 150 -11.76 -5.52 0.97
N ALA A 151 -11.11 -4.36 0.89
CA ALA A 151 -9.66 -4.25 0.84
C ALA A 151 -8.99 -4.81 2.10
N VAL A 152 -9.50 -4.46 3.28
CA VAL A 152 -8.96 -4.92 4.58
C VAL A 152 -8.98 -6.44 4.67
N GLY A 153 -10.15 -7.05 4.48
CA GLY A 153 -10.31 -8.51 4.58
C GLY A 153 -9.48 -9.25 3.54
N ARG A 154 -9.32 -8.68 2.34
CA ARG A 154 -8.46 -9.28 1.31
C ARG A 154 -6.99 -9.20 1.68
N ILE A 155 -6.51 -8.04 2.11
CA ILE A 155 -5.10 -7.84 2.48
C ILE A 155 -4.70 -8.72 3.66
N ALA A 156 -5.62 -8.90 4.62
CA ALA A 156 -5.43 -9.78 5.77
C ALA A 156 -5.45 -11.28 5.41
N ASP A 157 -5.98 -11.67 4.25
CA ASP A 157 -6.06 -13.06 3.80
C ASP A 157 -4.89 -13.41 2.87
N PRO A 158 -3.87 -14.13 3.35
CA PRO A 158 -2.71 -14.45 2.55
C PRO A 158 -2.95 -15.48 1.45
N GLU A 159 -4.01 -16.29 1.52
CA GLU A 159 -4.33 -17.29 0.51
C GLU A 159 -4.76 -16.62 -0.81
N LEU A 160 -5.25 -15.38 -0.75
CA LEU A 160 -5.60 -14.60 -1.93
C LEU A 160 -4.39 -14.13 -2.75
N PHE A 161 -3.18 -14.18 -2.17
CA PHE A 161 -1.97 -13.66 -2.81
C PHE A 161 -0.83 -14.67 -2.92
N THR A 162 -0.92 -15.80 -2.22
CA THR A 162 0.10 -16.85 -2.22
C THR A 162 -0.47 -18.14 -2.76
N SER A 163 0.34 -18.94 -3.49
CA SER A 163 -0.13 -20.26 -3.92
C SER A 163 -0.23 -21.21 -2.70
N PRO A 164 -1.17 -22.17 -2.70
CA PRO A 164 -1.31 -23.16 -1.63
C PRO A 164 0.02 -23.86 -1.31
N GLY A 165 0.36 -23.94 -0.01
CA GLY A 165 1.57 -24.62 0.47
C GLY A 165 2.85 -23.76 0.49
N ASN A 166 2.77 -22.46 0.16
CA ASN A 166 3.89 -21.56 0.43
C ASN A 166 3.98 -21.26 1.92
N VAL A 167 5.18 -21.40 2.48
CA VAL A 167 5.45 -20.93 3.84
C VAL A 167 5.70 -19.42 3.77
N PRO A 168 4.89 -18.62 4.49
CA PRO A 168 5.22 -17.27 4.93
C PRO A 168 6.71 -16.93 5.05
N VAL A 169 7.12 -15.78 4.54
CA VAL A 169 8.48 -15.29 4.75
C VAL A 169 8.39 -14.05 5.59
N ASP A 170 8.81 -14.15 6.86
CA ASP A 170 8.93 -12.99 7.74
C ASP A 170 9.77 -11.92 7.04
N LEU A 171 9.08 -10.87 6.57
CA LEU A 171 9.73 -9.78 5.89
C LEU A 171 10.45 -8.94 6.94
N PRO A 172 11.76 -8.68 6.80
CA PRO A 172 12.47 -7.83 7.74
C PRO A 172 12.04 -6.38 7.51
N VAL A 173 10.96 -5.94 8.17
CA VAL A 173 10.29 -4.64 7.96
C VAL A 173 11.31 -3.49 7.92
N ASP A 174 12.21 -3.39 8.90
CA ASP A 174 13.25 -2.36 8.95
C ASP A 174 14.16 -2.34 7.71
N LYS A 175 14.56 -3.51 7.25
CA LYS A 175 15.40 -3.64 6.05
C LYS A 175 14.60 -3.31 4.79
N VAL A 176 13.33 -3.67 4.74
CA VAL A 176 12.42 -3.27 3.65
C VAL A 176 12.26 -1.76 3.64
N LEU A 177 12.00 -1.12 4.78
CA LEU A 177 11.92 0.34 4.91
C LEU A 177 13.23 1.03 4.48
N GLN A 178 14.37 0.51 4.90
CA GLN A 178 15.67 1.01 4.47
C GLN A 178 15.87 0.85 2.95
N ALA A 179 15.56 -0.32 2.40
CA ALA A 179 15.64 -0.60 0.97
C ALA A 179 14.76 0.35 0.16
N LEU A 180 13.60 0.70 0.71
CA LEU A 180 12.65 1.64 0.15
C LEU A 180 13.10 3.11 0.31
N GLY A 181 14.07 3.39 1.18
CA GLY A 181 14.62 4.72 1.43
C GLY A 181 13.86 5.52 2.50
N VAL A 182 12.91 4.87 3.20
CA VAL A 182 11.95 5.55 4.09
C VAL A 182 12.61 6.11 5.36
N GLY A 183 13.77 5.61 5.79
CA GLY A 183 14.49 6.16 6.96
C GLY A 183 15.50 7.28 6.71
N ALA A 184 15.98 7.46 5.47
CA ALA A 184 17.04 8.42 5.16
C ALA A 184 16.51 9.82 4.85
N GLU A 185 15.34 9.92 4.22
CA GLU A 185 14.69 11.22 3.95
C GLU A 185 14.08 11.84 5.22
N ALA A 186 13.57 11.03 6.16
CA ALA A 186 13.05 11.50 7.45
C ALA A 186 14.13 12.13 8.35
N ARG A 187 15.33 11.52 8.42
CA ARG A 187 16.48 12.07 9.18
C ARG A 187 17.01 13.38 8.61
N ARG A 188 16.83 13.63 7.31
CA ARG A 188 17.29 14.86 6.65
C ARG A 188 16.37 16.05 6.88
N ARG A 189 15.20 15.84 7.53
CA ARG A 189 14.12 16.82 7.69
C ARG A 189 13.71 17.04 9.15
N GLN A 190 14.64 16.85 10.10
CA GLN A 190 14.45 17.38 11.46
C GLN A 190 14.70 18.90 11.45
N GLU A 191 13.67 19.67 11.08
CA GLU A 191 13.56 21.06 11.51
C GLU A 191 12.59 21.13 12.68
N THR A 192 13.07 21.75 13.76
CA THR A 192 12.39 21.87 15.05
C THR A 192 11.10 22.67 14.90
N PHE A 193 9.94 22.01 15.01
CA PHE A 193 8.66 22.69 15.26
C PHE A 193 8.24 22.47 16.72
N LYS A 194 7.99 23.61 17.38
CA LYS A 194 7.71 23.74 18.82
C LYS A 194 6.47 22.94 19.23
N GLN A 195 6.60 22.23 20.36
CA GLN A 195 5.58 21.43 21.06
C GLN A 195 5.22 20.18 20.23
N TYR A 196 5.89 19.03 20.38
CA TYR A 196 5.80 18.07 21.50
C TYR A 196 7.11 17.25 21.65
N ARG A 197 7.37 16.72 22.84
CA ARG A 197 8.52 15.83 23.13
C ARG A 197 8.25 14.41 22.63
N THR A 198 9.07 13.92 21.70
CA THR A 198 9.20 12.49 21.37
C THR A 198 10.19 11.86 22.35
N ASN A 199 9.74 10.84 23.08
CA ASN A 199 10.62 10.05 23.93
C ASN A 199 11.52 9.17 23.06
N VAL A 200 12.76 9.60 22.93
CA VAL A 200 13.88 8.76 22.52
C VAL A 200 14.21 7.84 23.70
N LEU A 201 14.18 6.52 23.49
CA LEU A 201 14.98 5.60 24.31
C LEU A 201 16.19 5.21 23.48
N LEU A 202 17.31 5.82 23.83
CA LEU A 202 18.65 5.31 23.59
C LEU A 202 18.99 4.47 24.82
N GLU A 203 19.28 3.19 24.63
CA GLU A 203 20.59 2.60 24.87
C GLU A 203 20.82 1.48 23.84
#